data_AF-A0A955QME0-F1
#
_entry.id   AF-A0A955QME0-F1
#
_cell.length_a   1.000
_cell.length_b   1.000
_cell.length_c   1.000
_cell.angle_alpha   90.00
_cell.angle_beta   90.00
_cell.angle_gamma   90.00
#
_symmetry.space_group_name_H-M   'P 1'
#
loop_
_entity.id
_entity.type
_entity.pdbx_description
1 polymer ?
#
loop_
_entity_poly.entity_id
_entity_poly.type
_entity_poly.pdbx_seq_one_letter_code
_entity_poly.pdbx_strand_id
1 'polypeptide(L)'
;MSKSNSTNPSRFPTLNLKRLRTYPLRSRHSKVNMSEFAQPWKRGASLRKFLQTLPDILAGQTFRAVVSAIVQARRRGRPVIVGMGAHVTKVGLNPIVIDLMRKGVITALAVNGAVIIHDFELAYLGQTSEEVEAEIDSGRFGMAEDTGNILNDAISQGRKKGYGIGAAVGGYIRAHPRVFPHR
;
A
#
# COMPACT_ATOMS: atom_id res chain seq x y z
N MET A 1 -60.38 -27.81 -16.05
CA MET A 1 -59.62 -27.53 -14.80
C MET A 1 -58.46 -26.60 -15.14
N SER A 2 -58.67 -25.29 -15.03
CA SER A 2 -57.66 -24.26 -15.33
C SER A 2 -56.91 -23.91 -14.04
N LYS A 3 -55.61 -24.19 -13.98
CA LYS A 3 -54.74 -23.75 -12.88
C LYS A 3 -54.41 -22.27 -13.10
N SER A 4 -54.99 -21.41 -12.26
CA SER A 4 -54.62 -20.01 -12.10
C SER A 4 -53.16 -19.91 -11.62
N ASN A 5 -52.26 -19.44 -12.49
CA ASN A 5 -50.91 -19.03 -12.10
C ASN A 5 -51.00 -17.67 -11.38
N SER A 6 -50.93 -17.68 -10.05
CA SER A 6 -50.75 -16.49 -9.24
C SER A 6 -49.30 -15.99 -9.37
N THR A 7 -49.08 -15.03 -10.28
CA THR A 7 -47.81 -14.29 -10.36
C THR A 7 -47.73 -13.33 -9.18
N ASN A 8 -46.85 -13.62 -8.23
CA ASN A 8 -46.50 -12.77 -7.10
C ASN A 8 -46.04 -11.38 -7.63
N PRO A 9 -46.73 -10.27 -7.33
CA PRO A 9 -46.40 -8.97 -7.91
C PRO A 9 -45.04 -8.50 -7.36
N SER A 10 -44.07 -8.31 -8.26
CA SER A 10 -42.77 -7.76 -7.89
C SER A 10 -42.96 -6.42 -7.20
N ARG A 11 -42.33 -6.25 -6.02
CA ARG A 11 -42.42 -5.09 -5.12
C ARG A 11 -42.01 -3.73 -5.75
N PHE A 12 -41.57 -3.74 -7.01
CA PHE A 12 -41.14 -2.57 -7.78
C PHE A 12 -41.81 -2.52 -9.15
N PRO A 13 -42.22 -1.34 -9.63
CA PRO A 13 -42.79 -1.17 -10.96
C PRO A 13 -41.77 -1.48 -12.07
N THR A 14 -42.24 -2.06 -13.17
CA THR A 14 -41.42 -2.40 -14.33
C THR A 14 -40.87 -1.15 -15.01
N LEU A 15 -39.57 -1.13 -15.31
CA LEU A 15 -38.91 0.00 -15.97
C LEU A 15 -39.48 0.23 -17.38
N ASN A 16 -39.89 1.47 -17.69
CA ASN A 16 -40.35 1.85 -19.02
C ASN A 16 -39.16 2.17 -19.94
N LEU A 17 -38.88 1.26 -20.88
CA LEU A 17 -37.74 1.33 -21.78
C LEU A 17 -38.02 2.05 -23.12
N LYS A 18 -39.22 2.62 -23.33
CA LYS A 18 -39.63 3.22 -24.64
C LYS A 18 -38.72 4.34 -25.15
N ARG A 19 -37.93 4.97 -24.28
CA ARG A 19 -37.01 6.08 -24.64
C ARG A 19 -35.55 5.64 -24.72
N LEU A 20 -35.24 4.37 -24.50
CA LEU A 20 -33.88 3.86 -24.61
C LEU A 20 -33.42 3.92 -26.07
N ARG A 21 -32.28 4.56 -26.32
CA ARG A 21 -31.62 4.58 -27.63
C ARG A 21 -30.28 3.86 -27.53
N THR A 22 -30.04 2.95 -28.47
CA THR A 22 -28.78 2.22 -28.61
C THR A 22 -28.05 2.67 -29.88
N TYR A 23 -26.77 2.35 -30.01
CA TYR A 23 -25.97 2.62 -31.21
C TYR A 23 -25.09 1.41 -31.57
N PRO A 24 -24.71 1.24 -32.84
CA PRO A 24 -23.85 0.13 -33.26
C PRO A 24 -22.46 0.22 -32.63
N LEU A 25 -21.95 -0.87 -32.06
CA LEU A 25 -20.62 -0.88 -31.44
C LEU A 25 -19.50 -0.41 -32.38
N ARG A 26 -19.62 -0.71 -33.68
CA ARG A 26 -18.63 -0.33 -34.72
C ARG A 26 -18.48 1.18 -34.89
N SER A 27 -19.46 2.00 -34.51
CA SER A 27 -19.35 3.46 -34.60
C SER A 27 -18.63 4.09 -33.40
N ARG A 28 -18.36 3.29 -32.35
CA ARG A 28 -17.71 3.75 -31.12
C ARG A 28 -16.21 3.55 -31.20
N HIS A 29 -15.45 4.60 -30.91
CA HIS A 29 -14.02 4.46 -30.64
C HIS A 29 -13.81 3.55 -29.41
N SER A 30 -13.07 2.45 -29.60
CA SER A 30 -12.74 1.50 -28.54
C SER A 30 -11.26 1.60 -28.20
N LYS A 31 -10.94 1.72 -26.91
CA LYS A 31 -9.59 2.02 -26.42
C LYS A 31 -8.66 0.81 -26.29
N VAL A 32 -9.20 -0.41 -26.38
CA VAL A 32 -8.46 -1.64 -26.10
C VAL A 32 -8.57 -2.59 -27.28
N ASN A 33 -7.43 -3.13 -27.71
CA ASN A 33 -7.29 -4.16 -28.72
C ASN A 33 -6.90 -5.50 -28.07
N MET A 34 -7.31 -6.62 -28.67
CA MET A 34 -6.90 -7.96 -28.22
C MET A 34 -5.39 -8.16 -28.23
N SER A 35 -4.64 -7.46 -29.08
CA SER A 35 -3.17 -7.53 -29.11
C SER A 35 -2.50 -7.02 -27.82
N GLU A 36 -3.22 -6.24 -27.01
CA GLU A 36 -2.72 -5.68 -25.74
C GLU A 36 -2.96 -6.63 -24.55
N PHE A 37 -3.61 -7.77 -24.79
CA PHE A 37 -3.95 -8.70 -23.74
C PHE A 37 -2.72 -9.41 -23.18
N ALA A 38 -2.82 -9.72 -21.89
CA ALA A 38 -1.82 -10.48 -21.19
C ALA A 38 -1.65 -11.88 -21.81
N GLN A 39 -0.45 -12.45 -21.64
CA GLN A 39 -0.21 -13.85 -21.99
C GLN A 39 -0.14 -14.71 -20.71
N PRO A 40 -0.65 -15.95 -20.73
CA PRO A 40 -0.48 -16.86 -19.60
C PRO A 40 1.00 -17.11 -19.32
N TRP A 41 1.40 -16.99 -18.06
CA TRP A 41 2.76 -17.35 -17.65
C TRP A 41 2.96 -18.87 -17.74
N LYS A 42 4.15 -19.31 -18.17
CA LYS A 42 4.49 -20.72 -18.34
C LYS A 42 5.42 -21.17 -17.21
N ARG A 43 5.13 -22.36 -16.64
CA ARG A 43 5.96 -22.99 -15.61
C ARG A 43 7.43 -23.02 -16.04
N GLY A 44 8.32 -22.62 -15.14
CA GLY A 44 9.77 -22.56 -15.38
C GLY A 44 10.25 -21.26 -16.04
N ALA A 45 9.37 -20.36 -16.45
CA ALA A 45 9.77 -19.07 -17.00
C ALA A 45 10.24 -18.11 -15.89
N SER A 46 11.16 -17.19 -16.21
CA SER A 46 11.70 -16.24 -15.22
C SER A 46 10.68 -15.16 -14.82
N LEU A 47 10.95 -14.46 -13.71
CA LEU A 47 10.19 -13.26 -13.32
C LEU A 47 10.21 -12.19 -14.43
N ARG A 48 11.32 -12.05 -15.16
CA ARG A 48 11.39 -11.15 -16.32
C ARG A 48 10.36 -11.54 -17.38
N LYS A 49 10.18 -12.83 -17.64
CA LYS A 49 9.16 -13.32 -18.58
C LYS A 49 7.76 -13.06 -18.05
N PHE A 50 7.50 -13.27 -16.77
CA PHE A 50 6.23 -12.87 -16.14
C PHE A 50 5.91 -11.38 -16.34
N LEU A 51 6.85 -10.47 -16.08
CA LEU A 51 6.64 -9.05 -16.28
C LEU A 51 6.35 -8.68 -17.75
N GLN A 52 6.97 -9.40 -18.69
CA GLN A 52 6.72 -9.25 -20.12
C GLN A 52 5.32 -9.74 -20.52
N THR A 53 4.72 -10.68 -19.79
CA THR A 53 3.36 -11.16 -20.09
C THR A 53 2.25 -10.27 -19.55
N LEU A 54 2.56 -9.31 -18.66
CA LEU A 54 1.58 -8.33 -18.20
C LEU A 54 1.08 -7.46 -19.36
N PRO A 55 -0.21 -7.06 -19.35
CA PRO A 55 -0.79 -6.26 -20.41
C PRO A 55 -0.17 -4.85 -20.41
N ASP A 56 0.10 -4.29 -21.58
CA ASP A 56 0.72 -2.96 -21.71
C ASP A 56 -0.31 -1.84 -21.78
N ILE A 57 -1.31 -1.91 -20.92
CA ILE A 57 -2.42 -0.96 -20.82
C ILE A 57 -2.73 -0.68 -19.35
N LEU A 58 -3.32 0.49 -19.09
CA LEU A 58 -3.78 0.90 -17.76
C LEU A 58 -2.69 0.67 -16.69
N ALA A 59 -2.99 -0.09 -15.62
CA ALA A 59 -2.07 -0.33 -14.52
C ALA A 59 -0.78 -1.04 -14.96
N GLY A 60 -0.81 -1.90 -15.99
CA GLY A 60 0.39 -2.58 -16.48
C GLY A 60 1.37 -1.62 -17.16
N GLN A 61 0.84 -0.67 -17.93
CA GLN A 61 1.61 0.43 -18.50
C GLN A 61 2.18 1.34 -17.40
N THR A 62 1.34 1.75 -16.43
CA THR A 62 1.78 2.58 -15.29
C THR A 62 2.89 1.90 -14.49
N PHE A 63 2.75 0.61 -14.19
CA PHE A 63 3.76 -0.16 -13.48
C PHE A 63 5.11 -0.14 -14.21
N ARG A 64 5.11 -0.42 -15.52
CA ARG A 64 6.33 -0.39 -16.35
C ARG A 64 6.96 1.00 -16.39
N ALA A 65 6.14 2.05 -16.50
CA ALA A 65 6.60 3.43 -16.49
C ALA A 65 7.30 3.79 -15.16
N VAL A 66 6.71 3.43 -14.03
CA VAL A 66 7.29 3.65 -12.69
C VAL A 66 8.61 2.89 -12.53
N VAL A 67 8.66 1.61 -12.90
CA VAL A 67 9.90 0.81 -12.85
C VAL A 67 10.99 1.45 -13.70
N SER A 68 10.66 1.84 -14.93
CA SER A 68 11.61 2.50 -15.84
C SER A 68 12.11 3.83 -15.27
N ALA A 69 11.22 4.65 -14.70
CA ALA A 69 11.59 5.94 -14.10
C ALA A 69 12.55 5.77 -12.91
N ILE A 70 12.29 4.83 -12.00
CA ILE A 70 13.15 4.52 -10.86
C ILE A 70 14.53 4.07 -11.34
N VAL A 71 14.58 3.10 -12.26
CA VAL A 71 15.85 2.56 -12.80
C VAL A 71 16.65 3.66 -13.50
N GLN A 72 16.01 4.48 -14.34
CA GLN A 72 16.68 5.57 -15.04
C GLN A 72 17.20 6.64 -14.07
N ALA A 73 16.43 7.01 -13.04
CA ALA A 73 16.87 7.96 -12.02
C ALA A 73 18.16 7.46 -11.34
N ARG A 74 18.18 6.20 -10.90
CA ARG A 74 19.36 5.63 -10.23
C ARG A 74 20.56 5.46 -11.16
N ARG A 75 20.35 5.03 -12.42
CA ARG A 75 21.43 4.98 -13.42
C ARG A 75 22.06 6.34 -13.73
N ARG A 76 21.28 7.41 -13.59
CA ARG A 76 21.74 8.80 -13.77
C ARG A 76 22.22 9.44 -12.47
N GLY A 77 22.42 8.67 -11.40
CA GLY A 77 22.86 9.19 -10.10
C GLY A 77 21.83 10.06 -9.37
N ARG A 78 20.56 10.08 -9.82
CA ARG A 78 19.50 10.93 -9.24
C ARG A 78 18.79 10.24 -8.07
N PRO A 79 18.37 10.99 -7.03
CA PRO A 79 17.69 10.42 -5.87
C PRO A 79 16.33 9.81 -6.25
N VAL A 80 15.89 8.83 -5.46
CA VAL A 80 14.55 8.24 -5.49
C VAL A 80 13.98 8.33 -4.08
N ILE A 81 12.94 9.15 -3.93
CA ILE A 81 12.26 9.40 -2.65
C ILE A 81 10.94 8.64 -2.69
N VAL A 82 10.69 7.80 -1.69
CA VAL A 82 9.42 7.07 -1.56
C VAL A 82 8.56 7.72 -0.49
N GLY A 83 7.38 8.19 -0.90
CA GLY A 83 6.32 8.61 0.00
C GLY A 83 5.46 7.41 0.39
N MET A 84 5.31 7.11 1.67
CA MET A 84 4.46 6.00 2.13
C MET A 84 3.77 6.27 3.48
N GLY A 85 2.60 5.66 3.66
CA GLY A 85 1.94 5.57 4.95
C GLY A 85 2.19 4.24 5.65
N ALA A 86 1.65 4.11 6.86
CA ALA A 86 1.74 2.96 7.76
C ALA A 86 1.45 1.58 7.13
N HIS A 87 0.61 1.51 6.09
CA HIS A 87 0.15 0.25 5.54
C HIS A 87 1.30 -0.63 5.00
N VAL A 88 2.35 -0.02 4.46
CA VAL A 88 3.54 -0.76 3.98
C VAL A 88 4.23 -1.46 5.14
N THR A 89 4.36 -0.78 6.28
CA THR A 89 4.99 -1.31 7.49
C THR A 89 4.14 -2.37 8.16
N LYS A 90 2.85 -2.09 8.41
CA LYS A 90 1.97 -3.01 9.15
C LYS A 90 1.73 -4.35 8.44
N VAL A 91 1.83 -4.38 7.10
CA VAL A 91 1.71 -5.64 6.32
C VAL A 91 3.05 -6.33 6.08
N GLY A 92 4.11 -5.92 6.78
CA GLY A 92 5.39 -6.64 6.82
C GLY A 92 6.31 -6.39 5.63
N LEU A 93 6.16 -5.28 4.88
CA LEU A 93 7.03 -4.98 3.73
C LEU A 93 8.33 -4.24 4.12
N ASN A 94 8.53 -3.92 5.40
CA ASN A 94 9.76 -3.30 5.91
C ASN A 94 11.05 -3.97 5.40
N PRO A 95 11.21 -5.31 5.42
CA PRO A 95 12.43 -5.95 4.94
C PRO A 95 12.75 -5.65 3.46
N ILE A 96 11.72 -5.52 2.62
CA ILE A 96 11.88 -5.18 1.20
C ILE A 96 12.28 -3.70 1.04
N VAL A 97 11.64 -2.81 1.79
CA VAL A 97 12.00 -1.37 1.78
C VAL A 97 13.44 -1.18 2.24
N ILE A 98 13.85 -1.84 3.32
CA ILE A 98 15.22 -1.80 3.85
C ILE A 98 16.23 -2.37 2.86
N ASP A 99 15.92 -3.49 2.20
CA ASP A 99 16.79 -4.07 1.15
C ASP A 99 17.00 -3.08 -0.01
N LEU A 100 15.93 -2.42 -0.47
CA LEU A 100 16.01 -1.40 -1.51
C LEU A 100 16.78 -0.14 -1.07
N MET A 101 16.70 0.24 0.20
CA MET A 101 17.52 1.31 0.77
C MET A 101 19.00 0.93 0.82
N ARG A 102 19.32 -0.29 1.30
CA ARG A 102 20.70 -0.81 1.37
C ARG A 102 21.35 -0.93 -0.01
N LYS A 103 20.57 -1.31 -1.03
CA LYS A 103 21.00 -1.34 -2.44
C LYS A 103 21.09 0.05 -3.08
N GLY A 104 20.73 1.11 -2.35
CA GLY A 104 20.72 2.48 -2.85
C GLY A 104 19.69 2.71 -3.96
N VAL A 105 18.66 1.86 -4.06
CA VAL A 105 17.54 2.04 -5.00
C VAL A 105 16.59 3.11 -4.47
N ILE A 106 16.25 3.03 -3.17
CA ILE A 106 15.54 4.08 -2.43
C ILE A 106 16.60 4.91 -1.69
N THR A 107 16.57 6.23 -1.85
CA THR A 107 17.56 7.12 -1.23
C THR A 107 16.99 7.94 -0.07
N ALA A 108 15.66 8.08 0.00
CA ALA A 108 14.98 8.71 1.12
C ALA A 108 13.54 8.20 1.26
N LEU A 109 13.02 8.27 2.50
CA LEU A 109 11.63 8.00 2.81
C LEU A 109 10.95 9.29 3.29
N ALA A 110 9.73 9.53 2.82
CA ALA A 110 8.83 10.55 3.32
C ALA A 110 7.59 9.85 3.88
N VAL A 111 7.39 9.93 5.19
CA VAL A 111 6.38 9.12 5.89
C VAL A 111 5.53 9.96 6.83
N ASN A 112 4.33 9.48 7.12
CA ASN A 112 3.50 10.03 8.18
C ASN A 112 3.88 9.43 9.56
N GLY A 113 3.37 10.02 10.63
CA GLY A 113 3.67 9.59 12.01
C GLY A 113 3.28 8.15 12.31
N ALA A 114 2.26 7.62 11.64
CA ALA A 114 1.81 6.25 11.85
C ALA A 114 2.88 5.22 11.46
N VAL A 115 3.70 5.47 10.43
CA VAL A 115 4.83 4.59 10.09
C VAL A 115 5.79 4.45 11.29
N ILE A 116 6.06 5.56 11.98
CA ILE A 116 6.96 5.58 13.15
C ILE A 116 6.36 4.76 14.29
N ILE A 117 5.05 4.88 14.53
CA ILE A 117 4.33 4.12 15.55
C ILE A 117 4.43 2.62 15.25
N HIS A 118 4.06 2.19 14.04
CA HIS A 118 4.07 0.77 13.70
C HIS A 118 5.48 0.18 13.73
N ASP A 119 6.49 0.91 13.25
CA ASP A 119 7.89 0.46 13.30
C ASP A 119 8.40 0.34 14.75
N PHE A 120 8.04 1.31 15.60
CA PHE A 120 8.34 1.28 17.03
C PHE A 120 7.70 0.07 17.73
N GLU A 121 6.40 -0.16 17.54
CA GLU A 121 5.66 -1.25 18.18
C GLU A 121 6.19 -2.62 17.71
N LEU A 122 6.51 -2.75 16.43
CA LEU A 122 7.17 -3.94 15.90
C LEU A 122 8.53 -4.17 16.56
N ALA A 123 9.35 -3.13 16.75
CA ALA A 123 10.65 -3.27 17.41
C ALA A 123 10.53 -3.59 18.91
N TYR A 124 9.49 -3.05 19.57
CA TYR A 124 9.24 -3.17 21.01
C TYR A 124 8.59 -4.50 21.39
N LEU A 125 7.47 -4.85 20.75
CA LEU A 125 6.61 -5.99 21.09
C LEU A 125 6.56 -7.07 20.00
N GLY A 126 7.10 -6.80 18.80
CA GLY A 126 7.00 -7.71 17.66
C GLY A 126 5.61 -7.72 17.01
N GLN A 127 4.72 -6.82 17.44
CA GLN A 127 3.32 -6.76 17.03
C GLN A 127 2.89 -5.30 16.92
N THR A 128 1.91 -5.03 16.07
CA THR A 128 1.36 -3.69 15.85
C THR A 128 -0.02 -3.80 15.19
N SER A 129 -0.73 -2.68 15.04
CA SER A 129 -2.07 -2.57 14.44
C SER A 129 -3.18 -3.04 15.38
N GLU A 130 -3.73 -2.10 16.14
CA GLU A 130 -4.94 -2.28 16.95
C GLU A 130 -6.24 -2.34 16.11
N GLU A 131 -7.30 -2.88 16.70
CA GLU A 131 -8.63 -2.99 16.09
C GLU A 131 -9.40 -1.66 16.22
N VAL A 132 -9.37 -0.86 15.15
CA VAL A 132 -9.95 0.51 15.14
C VAL A 132 -11.42 0.53 15.56
N GLU A 133 -12.24 -0.36 15.02
CA GLU A 133 -13.69 -0.37 15.26
C GLU A 133 -14.02 -0.65 16.73
N ALA A 134 -13.28 -1.56 17.38
CA ALA A 134 -13.50 -1.91 18.78
C ALA A 134 -13.03 -0.82 19.74
N GLU A 135 -11.94 -0.12 19.39
CA GLU A 135 -11.25 0.77 20.32
C GLU A 135 -11.67 2.24 20.17
N ILE A 136 -12.19 2.66 19.02
CA ILE A 136 -12.55 4.07 18.76
C ILE A 136 -13.72 4.54 19.63
N ASP A 137 -14.77 3.73 19.73
CA ASP A 137 -15.98 4.07 20.51
C ASP A 137 -15.70 4.13 22.01
N SER A 138 -14.68 3.38 22.46
CA SER A 138 -14.25 3.36 23.85
C SER A 138 -13.21 4.43 24.19
N GLY A 139 -12.73 5.19 23.20
CA GLY A 139 -11.68 6.20 23.37
C GLY A 139 -10.30 5.63 23.65
N ARG A 140 -10.10 4.32 23.47
CA ARG A 140 -8.82 3.64 23.71
C ARG A 140 -7.93 3.60 22.47
N PHE A 141 -8.47 3.88 21.28
CA PHE A 141 -7.72 3.90 20.04
C PHE A 141 -6.52 4.86 20.13
N GLY A 142 -5.31 4.35 19.92
CA GLY A 142 -4.07 5.12 19.97
C GLY A 142 -3.60 5.51 21.38
N MET A 143 -4.14 4.89 22.43
CA MET A 143 -3.87 5.25 23.84
C MET A 143 -2.87 4.31 24.55
N ALA A 144 -2.08 3.52 23.80
CA ALA A 144 -1.04 2.68 24.37
C ALA A 144 0.03 3.52 25.08
N GLU A 145 0.15 3.37 26.41
CA GLU A 145 1.06 4.15 27.25
C GLU A 145 2.52 4.00 26.80
N ASP A 146 2.97 2.77 26.55
CA ASP A 146 4.35 2.49 26.12
C ASP A 146 4.69 3.21 24.81
N THR A 147 3.79 3.15 23.83
CA THR A 147 3.94 3.84 22.54
C THR A 147 4.01 5.34 22.74
N GLY A 148 3.12 5.93 23.53
CA GLY A 148 3.11 7.38 23.79
C GLY A 148 4.36 7.86 24.54
N ASN A 149 4.65 7.24 25.69
CA ASN A 149 5.69 7.68 26.61
C ASN A 149 7.10 7.47 26.04
N ILE A 150 7.42 6.26 25.59
CA ILE A 150 8.78 5.92 25.14
C ILE A 150 9.11 6.65 23.82
N LEU A 151 8.15 6.74 22.91
CA LEU A 151 8.35 7.45 21.65
C LEU A 151 8.55 8.96 21.88
N ASN A 152 7.77 9.56 22.77
CA ASN A 152 7.93 10.97 23.13
C ASN A 152 9.29 11.25 23.80
N ASP A 153 9.77 10.35 24.66
CA ASP A 153 11.10 10.46 25.26
C ASP A 153 12.20 10.38 24.18
N ALA A 154 12.12 9.39 23.27
CA ALA A 154 13.05 9.26 22.16
C ALA A 154 13.11 10.55 21.30
N ILE A 155 11.96 11.13 20.97
CA ILE A 155 11.85 12.38 20.21
C ILE A 155 12.43 13.56 21.00
N SER A 156 12.07 13.68 22.28
CA SER A 156 12.53 14.77 23.14
C SER A 156 14.03 14.76 23.34
N GLN A 157 14.63 13.59 23.56
CA GLN A 157 16.08 13.43 23.64
C GLN A 157 16.77 13.73 22.32
N GLY A 158 16.21 13.28 21.19
CA GLY A 158 16.74 13.58 19.86
C GLY A 158 16.70 15.07 19.53
N ARG A 159 15.61 15.76 19.89
CA ARG A 159 15.48 17.23 19.72
C ARG A 159 16.61 17.97 20.44
N LYS A 160 16.93 17.59 21.68
CA LYS A 160 18.05 18.19 22.45
C LYS A 160 19.40 18.02 21.75
N LYS A 161 19.54 17.01 20.89
CA LYS A 161 20.74 16.73 20.07
C LYS A 161 20.67 17.32 18.66
N GLY A 162 19.60 18.05 18.31
CA GLY A 162 19.40 18.62 16.97
C GLY A 162 18.97 17.60 15.91
N TYR A 163 18.50 16.41 16.31
CA TYR A 163 18.06 15.38 15.37
C TYR A 163 16.60 15.58 14.93
N GLY A 164 16.32 15.26 13.66
CA GLY A 164 14.96 15.04 13.18
C GLY A 164 14.37 13.75 13.76
N ILE A 165 13.03 13.66 13.76
CA ILE A 165 12.27 12.58 14.42
C ILE A 165 12.75 11.17 14.01
N GLY A 166 12.95 10.91 12.71
CA GLY A 166 13.39 9.59 12.24
C GLY A 166 14.76 9.18 12.78
N ALA A 167 15.72 10.11 12.81
CA ALA A 167 17.05 9.87 13.37
C ALA A 167 17.01 9.72 14.90
N ALA A 168 16.14 10.48 15.57
CA ALA A 168 15.93 10.40 17.01
C ALA A 168 15.40 9.02 17.42
N VAL A 169 14.28 8.59 16.83
CA VAL A 169 13.62 7.32 17.16
C VAL A 169 14.48 6.12 16.76
N GLY A 170 15.00 6.09 15.53
CA GLY A 170 15.86 4.99 15.08
C GLY A 170 17.15 4.89 15.90
N GLY A 171 17.72 6.03 16.31
CA GLY A 171 18.87 6.08 17.21
C GLY A 171 18.53 5.53 18.60
N TYR A 172 17.37 5.89 19.14
CA TYR A 172 16.89 5.41 20.44
C TYR A 172 16.65 3.90 20.45
N ILE A 173 15.95 3.36 19.43
CA ILE A 173 15.70 1.92 19.28
C ILE A 173 17.03 1.16 19.24
N ARG A 174 17.99 1.62 18.43
CA ARG A 174 19.31 0.99 18.30
C ARG A 174 20.10 0.99 19.61
N ALA A 175 19.97 2.04 20.43
CA ALA A 175 20.70 2.21 21.68
C ALA A 175 20.13 1.36 22.84
N HIS A 176 18.88 0.91 22.76
CA HIS A 176 18.20 0.20 23.85
C HIS A 176 17.80 -1.24 23.47
N PRO A 177 18.78 -2.12 23.20
CA PRO A 177 18.51 -3.45 22.64
C PRO A 177 17.71 -4.38 23.57
N ARG A 178 17.72 -4.12 24.87
CA ARG A 178 16.92 -4.87 25.86
C ARG A 178 15.44 -4.46 25.87
N VAL A 179 15.16 -3.21 25.49
CA VAL A 179 13.80 -2.65 25.39
C VAL A 179 13.19 -3.01 24.03
N PHE A 180 13.99 -3.09 22.98
CA PHE A 180 13.54 -3.39 21.61
C PHE A 180 14.10 -4.72 21.11
N PRO A 181 13.63 -5.88 21.61
CA PRO A 181 14.18 -7.19 21.26
C PRO A 181 13.89 -7.62 19.81
N HIS A 182 12.97 -6.95 19.10
CA HIS A 182 12.51 -7.33 17.76
C HIS A 182 13.03 -6.42 16.63
N ARG A 183 14.07 -5.63 16.89
CA ARG A 183 14.69 -4.67 15.95
C ARG A 183 15.58 -5.31 14.87
#